data_AF-A0A7T7KZD5-F1
#
_entry.id   AF-A0A7T7KZD5-F1
#
_cell.length_a   1.000
_cell.length_b   1.000
_cell.length_c   1.000
_cell.angle_alpha   90.00
_cell.angle_beta   90.00
_cell.angle_gamma   90.00
#
_symmetry.space_group_name_H-M   'P 1'
#
loop_
_entity.id
_entity.type
_entity.pdbx_description
1 polymer ?
#
loop_
_entity_poly.entity_id
_entity_poly.type
_entity_poly.pdbx_seq_one_letter_code
_entity_poly.pdbx_strand_id
1 'polypeptide(L)'
;MCRSIKTLRPPVLPEEATEEDIRAAALQYVRKVSGFRAPAAHNREVFDRAVDAIAEATAELLDGLEIRGQTAAGRQADNRQADNRQADSRQAG
;
A
#
# COMPACT_ATOMS: atom_id res chain seq x y z
N MET A 1 -11.01 -10.16 -18.22
CA MET A 1 -11.49 -10.27 -16.83
C MET A 1 -10.89 -9.10 -16.04
N CYS A 2 -11.70 -8.29 -15.35
CA CYS A 2 -11.17 -7.24 -14.47
C CYS A 2 -10.78 -7.89 -13.13
N ARG A 3 -9.55 -7.69 -12.66
CA ARG A 3 -9.14 -8.19 -11.33
C ARG A 3 -9.81 -7.31 -10.27
N SER A 4 -10.29 -7.91 -9.19
CA SER A 4 -10.81 -7.18 -8.04
C SER A 4 -9.74 -6.24 -7.47
N ILE A 5 -10.15 -5.06 -7.01
CA ILE A 5 -9.28 -4.15 -6.27
C ILE A 5 -9.00 -4.79 -4.91
N LYS A 6 -7.72 -4.92 -4.54
CA LYS A 6 -7.31 -5.51 -3.26
C LYS A 6 -7.60 -4.55 -2.11
N THR A 7 -8.05 -5.08 -0.98
CA THR A 7 -8.16 -4.31 0.26
C THR A 7 -6.77 -4.12 0.86
N LEU A 8 -6.34 -2.87 1.03
CA LEU A 8 -4.99 -2.53 1.48
C LEU A 8 -4.86 -2.26 2.98
N ARG A 9 -5.96 -2.21 3.73
CA ARG A 9 -5.90 -1.97 5.18
C ARG A 9 -5.49 -3.25 5.95
N PRO A 10 -4.72 -3.15 7.03
CA PRO A 10 -4.60 -4.25 7.99
C PRO A 10 -5.97 -4.56 8.66
N PRO A 11 -6.28 -5.82 9.02
CA PRO A 11 -5.44 -7.03 9.00
C PRO A 11 -5.52 -7.81 7.67
N VAL A 12 -6.11 -7.24 6.62
CA VAL A 12 -6.30 -7.95 5.34
C VAL A 12 -4.97 -8.08 4.58
N LEU A 13 -4.13 -7.06 4.66
CA LEU A 13 -2.70 -7.19 4.38
C LEU A 13 -1.97 -7.53 5.70
N PRO A 14 -1.14 -8.58 5.73
CA PRO A 14 -0.33 -8.93 6.90
C PRO A 14 0.82 -7.94 7.13
N GLU A 15 1.20 -7.18 6.11
CA GLU A 15 2.24 -6.15 6.13
C GLU A 15 1.65 -4.78 5.77
N GLU A 16 2.40 -3.71 6.00
CA GLU A 16 2.02 -2.37 5.58
C GLU A 16 1.83 -2.32 4.06
N ALA A 17 0.81 -1.59 3.59
CA ALA A 17 0.55 -1.47 2.16
C ALA A 17 1.72 -0.75 1.48
N THR A 18 2.39 -1.44 0.56
CA THR A 18 3.51 -0.86 -0.17
C THR A 18 3.02 0.16 -1.21
N GLU A 19 3.90 1.07 -1.63
CA GLU A 19 3.62 2.00 -2.72
C GLU A 19 3.22 1.27 -4.01
N GLU A 20 3.82 0.10 -4.28
CA GLU A 20 3.46 -0.75 -5.43
C GLU A 20 2.03 -1.29 -5.31
N ASP A 21 1.61 -1.72 -4.12
CA ASP A 21 0.24 -2.20 -3.88
C ASP A 21 -0.79 -1.08 -4.07
N ILE A 22 -0.48 0.11 -3.55
CA ILE A 22 -1.30 1.32 -3.69
C ILE A 22 -1.46 1.67 -5.18
N ARG A 23 -0.33 1.73 -5.90
CA ARG A 23 -0.34 2.04 -7.34
C ARG A 23 -1.05 0.98 -8.16
N ALA A 24 -0.90 -0.30 -7.80
CA ALA A 24 -1.62 -1.40 -8.43
C ALA A 24 -3.14 -1.30 -8.20
N ALA A 25 -3.57 -0.93 -6.99
CA ALA A 25 -4.98 -0.71 -6.68
C ALA A 25 -5.56 0.48 -7.46
N ALA A 26 -4.84 1.60 -7.52
CA ALA A 26 -5.20 2.77 -8.33
C ALA A 26 -5.36 2.41 -9.81
N LEU A 27 -4.41 1.63 -10.37
CA LEU A 27 -4.49 1.15 -11.75
C LEU A 27 -5.75 0.32 -12.01
N GLN A 28 -6.12 -0.59 -11.09
CA GLN A 28 -7.34 -1.38 -11.24
C GLN A 28 -8.60 -0.52 -11.13
N TYR A 29 -8.62 0.49 -10.25
CA TYR A 29 -9.72 1.45 -10.13
C TYR A 29 -9.93 2.20 -11.45
N VAL A 30 -8.87 2.80 -12.01
CA VAL A 30 -8.97 3.57 -13.26
C VAL A 30 -9.44 2.68 -14.40
N ARG A 31 -8.94 1.45 -14.51
CA ARG A 31 -9.43 0.46 -15.50
C ARG A 31 -10.90 0.12 -15.31
N LYS A 32 -11.35 -0.02 -14.07
CA LYS A 32 -12.74 -0.36 -13.74
C LYS A 32 -13.70 0.77 -14.08
N VAL A 33 -13.35 2.00 -13.73
CA VAL A 33 -14.18 3.20 -13.95
C VAL A 33 -14.20 3.60 -15.43
N SER A 34 -13.04 3.57 -16.09
CA SER A 34 -12.92 3.99 -17.49
C SER A 34 -13.40 2.94 -18.49
N GLY A 35 -13.52 1.67 -18.09
CA GLY A 35 -13.86 0.55 -18.98
C GLY A 35 -12.71 0.09 -19.89
N PHE A 36 -11.56 0.77 -19.88
CA PHE A 36 -10.39 0.35 -20.65
C PHE A 36 -9.58 -0.72 -19.91
N ARG A 37 -9.28 -1.81 -20.61
CA ARG A 37 -8.28 -2.79 -20.13
C ARG A 37 -6.86 -2.30 -20.36
N ALA A 38 -6.65 -1.63 -21.49
CA ALA A 38 -5.42 -0.96 -21.84
C ALA A 38 -5.79 0.37 -22.52
N PRO A 39 -5.24 1.52 -22.09
CA PRO A 39 -5.48 2.79 -22.76
C PRO A 39 -4.80 2.79 -24.14
N ALA A 40 -5.45 3.43 -25.11
CA ALA A 40 -4.80 3.77 -26.37
C ALA A 40 -3.69 4.81 -26.16
N ALA A 41 -2.72 4.89 -27.08
CA ALA A 41 -1.55 5.77 -26.93
C ALA A 41 -1.91 7.23 -26.64
N HIS A 42 -2.96 7.76 -27.28
CA HIS A 42 -3.43 9.13 -27.08
C HIS A 42 -4.08 9.38 -25.70
N ASN A 43 -4.62 8.34 -25.06
CA ASN A 43 -5.23 8.45 -23.73
C ASN A 43 -4.24 8.10 -22.60
N ARG A 44 -3.02 7.67 -22.94
CA ARG A 44 -2.05 7.15 -21.98
C ARG A 44 -1.70 8.19 -20.92
N GLU A 45 -1.44 9.42 -21.32
CA GLU A 45 -1.11 10.50 -20.38
C GLU A 45 -2.25 10.80 -19.39
N VAL A 46 -3.50 10.83 -19.86
CA VAL A 46 -4.67 11.01 -18.98
C VAL A 46 -4.83 9.83 -18.03
N PHE A 47 -4.58 8.62 -18.53
CA PHE A 47 -4.66 7.39 -17.75
C PHE A 47 -3.60 7.37 -16.64
N ASP A 48 -2.35 7.65 -17.00
CA ASP A 48 -1.21 7.63 -16.09
C ASP A 48 -1.38 8.71 -15.00
N ARG A 49 -1.75 9.95 -15.38
CA ARG A 49 -2.07 11.02 -14.41
C ARG A 49 -3.18 10.63 -13.44
N ALA A 50 -4.24 9.98 -13.91
CA ALA A 50 -5.33 9.55 -13.05
C ALA A 50 -4.87 8.48 -12.06
N VAL A 51 -4.03 7.54 -12.51
CA VAL A 51 -3.46 6.49 -11.64
C VAL A 51 -2.59 7.11 -10.55
N ASP A 52 -1.71 8.04 -10.91
CA ASP A 52 -0.79 8.66 -9.96
C ASP A 52 -1.54 9.50 -8.91
N ALA A 53 -2.53 10.31 -9.33
CA ALA A 53 -3.35 11.10 -8.40
C ALA A 53 -4.17 10.24 -7.42
N ILE A 54 -4.68 9.09 -7.88
CA ILE A 54 -5.41 8.17 -7.02
C ILE A 54 -4.46 7.44 -6.07
N ALA A 55 -3.25 7.10 -6.52
CA ALA A 55 -2.25 6.48 -5.67
C ALA A 55 -1.85 7.41 -4.52
N GLU A 56 -1.58 8.68 -4.81
CA GLU A 56 -1.28 9.72 -3.81
C GLU A 56 -2.43 9.86 -2.79
N ALA A 57 -3.67 10.08 -3.27
CA ALA A 57 -4.83 10.20 -2.40
C ALA A 57 -5.09 8.93 -1.55
N THR A 58 -4.74 7.76 -2.08
CA THR A 58 -4.87 6.48 -1.35
C THR A 58 -3.79 6.34 -0.28
N ALA A 59 -2.56 6.78 -0.55
CA ALA A 59 -1.49 6.81 0.45
C ALA A 59 -1.87 7.72 1.63
N GLU A 60 -2.31 8.95 1.34
CA GLU A 60 -2.78 9.89 2.37
C GLU A 60 -3.94 9.32 3.20
N LEU A 61 -4.88 8.62 2.55
CA LEU A 61 -5.98 7.94 3.23
C LEU A 61 -5.45 6.86 4.18
N LEU A 62 -4.54 5.99 3.71
CA LEU A 62 -4.01 4.89 4.52
C LEU A 62 -3.18 5.41 5.70
N ASP A 63 -2.41 6.48 5.51
CA ASP A 63 -1.65 7.14 6.58
C ASP A 63 -2.55 7.77 7.64
N GLY A 64 -3.69 8.33 7.22
CA GLY A 64 -4.66 8.97 8.11
C GLY A 64 -5.68 8.02 8.75
N LEU A 65 -5.74 6.74 8.34
CA LEU A 65 -6.73 5.80 8.84
C LEU A 65 -6.36 5.27 10.23
N GLU A 66 -7.09 5.70 11.25
CA GLU A 66 -7.00 5.11 12.59
C GLU A 66 -7.79 3.79 12.68
N ILE A 67 -7.08 2.67 12.69
CA ILE A 67 -7.70 1.35 12.83
C ILE A 67 -7.82 0.98 14.31
N ARG A 68 -8.99 1.28 14.91
CA ARG A 68 -9.33 0.85 16.28
C ARG A 68 -9.22 -0.67 16.41
N GLY A 69 -8.33 -1.12 17.32
CA GLY A 69 -7.99 -2.53 17.53
C GLY A 69 -6.49 -2.83 17.38
N GLN A 70 -5.73 -1.93 16.74
CA GLN A 70 -4.27 -1.92 16.75
C GLN A 70 -3.80 -0.94 17.83
N THR A 71 -4.02 -1.29 19.10
CA THR A 71 -3.47 -0.50 20.21
C THR A 71 -1.95 -0.47 20.10
N ALA A 72 -1.33 0.62 20.53
CA ALA A 72 0.10 1.01 20.47
C ALA A 72 1.19 -0.05 20.78
N ALA A 73 0.82 -1.28 21.09
CA ALA A 73 1.69 -2.44 21.24
C ALA A 73 2.40 -2.87 19.94
N GLY A 74 1.80 -2.65 18.74
CA GLY A 74 2.42 -3.03 17.46
C GLY A 74 3.72 -2.28 17.17
N ARG A 75 3.68 -0.94 17.25
CA ARG A 75 4.88 -0.09 17.07
C ARG A 75 5.99 -0.34 18.11
N GLN A 76 5.64 -0.80 19.31
CA GLN A 76 6.64 -1.11 20.35
C GLN A 76 7.27 -2.50 20.18
N ALA A 77 6.59 -3.44 19.54
CA ALA A 77 7.11 -4.77 19.27
C ALA A 77 8.18 -4.75 18.16
N ASP A 78 7.95 -3.99 17.09
CA ASP A 78 8.91 -3.87 15.98
C ASP A 78 10.22 -3.20 16.41
N ASN A 79 10.14 -2.17 17.26
CA ASN A 79 11.33 -1.48 17.76
C ASN A 79 12.17 -2.37 18.70
N ARG A 80 11.53 -3.23 19.52
CA ARG A 80 12.26 -4.23 20.33
C ARG A 80 12.92 -5.32 19.49
N GLN A 81 12.27 -5.76 18.40
CA GLN A 81 12.82 -6.80 17.54
C GLN A 81 14.07 -6.31 16.78
N ALA A 82 14.15 -5.01 16.47
CA ALA A 82 15.32 -4.37 15.89
C ALA A 82 16.47 -4.25 16.90
N ASP A 83 16.19 -3.80 18.13
CA ASP A 83 17.19 -3.68 19.20
C ASP A 83 17.77 -5.04 19.60
N ASN A 84 16.93 -6.08 19.72
CA ASN A 84 17.38 -7.41 20.15
C ASN A 84 18.26 -8.10 19.09
N ARG A 85 18.07 -7.82 17.79
CA ARG A 85 18.94 -8.31 16.71
C ARG A 85 20.33 -7.66 16.70
N GLN A 86 20.45 -6.41 17.14
CA GLN A 86 21.74 -5.73 17.27
C GLN A 86 22.52 -6.16 18.52
N ALA A 87 21.83 -6.63 19.56
CA ALA A 87 22.47 -7.19 20.76
C ALA A 87 23.12 -8.56 20.48
N ASP A 88 22.42 -9.44 19.76
CA ASP A 88 22.86 -10.82 19.50
C ASP A 88 24.10 -10.88 18.58
N SER A 89 24.23 -9.92 17.66
CA SER A 89 25.36 -9.82 16.72
C SER A 89 26.67 -9.31 17.34
N ARG A 90 26.65 -8.81 18.59
CA ARG A 90 27.86 -8.36 19.32
C ARG A 90 28.49 -9.45 20.20
N GLN A 91 27.81 -10.57 20.40
CA GLN A 91 28.23 -11.62 21.32
C GLN A 91 28.92 -12.81 20.60
N ALA A 92 28.98 -12.77 19.27
CA ALA A 92 29.54 -13.82 18.41
C ALA A 92 30.91 -13.47 17.76
N GLY A 93 31.60 -12.43 18.25
CA GLY A 93 32.96 -12.05 17.84
C GLY A 93 33.90 -11.96 19.03
#